data_AF-A0A942RJZ2-F1
#
_entry.id   AF-A0A942RJZ2-F1
#
_cell.length_a   1.000
_cell.length_b   1.000
_cell.length_c   1.000
_cell.angle_alpha   90.00
_cell.angle_beta   90.00
_cell.angle_gamma   90.00
#
_symmetry.space_group_name_H-M   'P 1'
#
loop_
_entity.id
_entity.type
_entity.pdbx_description
1 polymer ?
#
loop_
_entity_poly.entity_id
_entity_poly.type
_entity_poly.pdbx_seq_one_letter_code
_entity_poly.pdbx_strand_id
1 'polypeptide(L)'
;MALVDCKEPVFDRQVDEILRMLEEGVERTEIAEKLGYKNPMSLDNYMRRRNFSWDSRQKMFVPAAERYSAKLNNNVLPLHGTSKASLVISHFAQDGADAKDIAKQVGFETHTELAGYMGRKGYEWDSTERNYVKGSSTTPAVALQPNETIEQAEPCVDEALKNILPLLKRLQSAECQPAASESKSIPRYQVQGMYGSKAMRMANVLDELARRFSMERNISQREMFEVALIEFFQKYGYRDEVEEFLME
;
A
#
# COMPACT_ATOMS: atom_id res chain seq x y z
N MET A 1 15.29 4.81 16.56
CA MET A 1 15.45 6.28 16.55
C MET A 1 14.30 6.86 17.36
N ALA A 2 14.59 7.72 18.34
CA ALA A 2 13.56 8.34 19.16
C ALA A 2 12.60 9.14 18.27
N LEU A 3 11.29 8.95 18.45
CA LEU A 3 10.26 9.79 17.85
C LEU A 3 10.53 11.21 18.37
N VAL A 4 11.05 12.08 17.50
CA VAL A 4 11.19 13.49 17.83
C VAL A 4 9.77 14.02 17.92
N ASP A 5 9.33 14.35 19.14
CA ASP A 5 8.05 15.02 19.37
C ASP A 5 7.99 16.29 18.50
N CYS A 6 7.28 16.20 17.38
CA CYS A 6 7.16 17.28 16.41
C CYS A 6 6.19 18.33 16.97
N LYS A 7 6.72 19.26 17.75
CA LYS A 7 5.97 20.42 18.27
C LYS A 7 5.69 21.41 17.14
N GLU A 8 4.57 22.13 17.25
CA GLU A 8 4.15 23.15 16.28
C GLU A 8 5.19 24.27 16.13
N PRO A 9 5.37 24.85 14.93
CA PRO A 9 6.31 25.96 14.71
C PRO A 9 5.90 27.19 15.52
N VAL A 10 6.87 27.81 16.18
CA VAL A 10 6.64 29.02 16.98
C VAL A 10 7.12 30.23 16.20
N PHE A 11 6.18 31.09 15.80
CA PHE A 11 6.45 32.33 15.10
C PHE A 11 6.67 33.48 16.09
N ASP A 12 7.91 33.95 16.17
CA ASP A 12 8.28 35.17 16.88
C ASP A 12 8.63 36.26 15.88
N ARG A 13 8.58 37.54 16.28
CA ARG A 13 8.99 38.68 15.44
C ARG A 13 10.35 38.49 14.76
N GLN A 14 11.28 37.84 15.46
CA GLN A 14 12.62 37.59 14.93
C GLN A 14 12.66 36.42 13.95
N VAL A 15 11.79 35.42 14.09
CA VAL A 15 11.61 34.35 13.09
C VAL A 15 11.08 34.93 11.80
N ASP A 16 10.04 35.76 11.88
CA ASP A 16 9.43 36.40 10.71
C ASP A 16 10.44 37.28 9.96
N GLU A 17 11.27 38.01 10.70
CA GLU A 17 12.35 38.83 10.16
C GLU A 17 13.41 37.97 9.43
N ILE A 18 13.80 36.83 10.01
CA ILE A 18 14.74 35.88 9.38
C ILE A 18 14.14 35.29 8.09
N LEU A 19 12.87 34.89 8.13
CA LEU A 19 12.19 34.32 6.96
C LEU A 19 12.08 35.37 5.83
N ARG A 20 11.74 36.62 6.17
CA ARG A 20 11.70 37.72 5.19
C ARG A 20 13.05 37.97 4.54
N MET A 21 14.14 38.02 5.32
CA MET A 21 15.49 38.20 4.76
C MET A 21 15.92 37.02 3.86
N LEU A 22 15.48 35.80 4.16
CA LEU A 22 15.73 34.64 3.29
C LEU A 22 14.90 34.71 2.00
N GLU A 23 13.66 35.19 2.05
CA GLU A 23 12.85 35.45 0.84
C GLU A 23 13.45 36.54 -0.04
N GLU A 24 14.08 37.55 0.57
CA GLU A 24 14.84 38.60 -0.13
C GLU A 24 16.16 38.07 -0.74
N GLY A 25 16.54 36.82 -0.46
CA GLY A 25 17.73 36.17 -1.02
C GLY A 25 19.03 36.46 -0.26
N VAL A 26 18.95 37.01 0.96
CA VAL A 26 20.12 37.25 1.81
C VAL A 26 20.67 35.92 2.33
N GLU A 27 21.99 35.75 2.29
CA GLU A 27 22.59 34.50 2.76
C GLU A 27 22.51 34.36 4.29
N ARG A 28 22.41 33.12 4.75
CA ARG A 28 22.32 32.76 6.18
C ARG A 28 23.43 33.39 7.04
N THR A 29 24.65 33.49 6.50
CA THR A 29 25.81 34.10 7.17
C THR A 29 25.62 35.60 7.36
N GLU A 30 25.16 36.30 6.34
CA GLU A 30 24.88 37.73 6.38
C GLU A 30 23.72 38.05 7.33
N ILE A 31 22.69 37.21 7.35
CA ILE A 31 21.59 37.32 8.32
C ILE A 31 22.11 37.20 9.76
N ALA A 32 23.03 36.26 10.00
CA ALA A 32 23.61 36.08 11.32
C ALA A 32 24.39 37.32 11.76
N GLU A 33 25.15 37.94 10.85
CA GLU A 33 25.88 39.19 11.12
C GLU A 33 24.95 40.37 11.39
N LYS A 34 23.92 40.56 10.56
CA LYS A 34 22.94 41.65 10.71
C LYS A 34 22.16 41.57 12.03
N LEU A 35 21.83 40.36 12.49
CA LEU A 35 21.12 40.14 13.75
C LEU A 35 22.05 40.07 14.98
N GLY A 36 23.36 40.27 14.80
CA GLY A 36 24.33 40.31 15.89
C GLY A 36 24.70 38.94 16.47
N TYR A 37 24.51 37.86 15.72
CA TYR A 37 24.93 36.52 16.13
C TYR A 37 26.42 36.29 15.86
N LYS A 38 27.14 35.77 16.86
CA LYS A 38 28.58 35.46 16.76
C LYS A 38 28.93 34.36 15.73
N ASN A 39 27.98 33.48 15.41
CA ASN A 39 28.18 32.35 14.50
C ASN A 39 26.82 32.03 13.81
N PRO A 40 26.77 31.70 12.51
CA PRO A 40 25.56 31.19 11.86
C PRO A 40 24.94 29.98 12.57
N MET A 41 25.75 29.18 13.28
CA MET A 41 25.24 28.08 14.10
C MET A 41 24.33 28.56 15.25
N SER A 42 24.54 29.77 15.76
CA SER A 42 23.68 30.36 16.80
C SER A 42 22.30 30.73 16.24
N LEU A 43 22.25 31.19 14.99
CA LEU A 43 21.00 31.42 14.25
C LEU A 43 20.25 30.09 14.04
N ASP A 44 20.95 29.05 13.60
CA ASP A 44 20.36 27.71 13.42
C ASP A 44 19.82 27.16 14.74
N ASN A 45 20.55 27.33 15.85
CA ASN A 45 20.11 26.92 17.18
C ASN A 45 18.88 27.70 17.64
N TYR A 46 18.82 29.00 17.35
CA TYR A 46 17.67 29.84 17.66
C TYR A 46 16.41 29.36 16.93
N MET A 47 16.53 29.05 15.63
CA MET A 47 15.46 28.52 14.79
C MET A 47 15.05 27.11 15.23
N ARG A 48 16.02 26.25 15.58
CA ARG A 48 15.75 24.88 16.06
C ARG A 48 14.95 24.86 17.36
N ARG A 49 15.21 25.80 18.28
CA ARG A 49 14.43 25.95 19.52
C ARG A 49 12.98 26.37 19.29
N ARG A 50 12.65 26.84 18.08
CA ARG A 50 11.29 27.24 17.65
C ARG A 50 10.67 26.26 16.67
N ASN A 51 11.23 25.06 16.61
CA ASN A 51 10.79 23.97 15.75
C ASN A 51 10.93 24.29 14.26
N PHE A 52 11.96 25.05 13.87
CA PHE A 52 12.39 25.19 12.48
C PHE A 52 13.68 24.42 12.22
N SER A 53 13.86 23.97 10.99
CA SER A 53 15.00 23.19 10.57
C SER A 53 15.55 23.70 9.24
N TRP A 54 16.87 23.72 9.11
CA TRP A 54 17.52 24.19 7.89
C TRP A 54 17.42 23.17 6.77
N ASP A 55 16.81 23.52 5.65
CA ASP A 55 16.86 22.73 4.42
C ASP A 55 18.01 23.20 3.53
N SER A 56 19.03 22.35 3.37
CA SER A 56 20.19 22.64 2.53
C SER A 56 19.86 22.70 1.04
N ARG A 57 18.76 22.08 0.59
CA ARG A 57 18.37 22.09 -0.83
C ARG A 57 17.73 23.40 -1.23
N GLN A 58 16.80 23.88 -0.41
CA GLN A 58 16.09 25.14 -0.63
C GLN A 58 16.81 26.35 -0.05
N LYS A 59 17.88 26.14 0.73
CA LYS A 59 18.61 27.18 1.51
C LYS A 59 17.65 28.04 2.36
N MET A 60 16.63 27.40 2.93
CA MET A 60 15.56 28.06 3.68
C MET A 60 15.26 27.27 4.96
N PHE A 61 14.70 27.96 5.97
CA PHE A 61 14.17 27.29 7.16
C PHE A 61 12.76 26.79 6.92
N VAL A 62 12.55 25.50 7.16
CA VAL A 62 11.26 24.82 7.03
C VAL A 62 10.84 24.31 8.42
N PRO A 63 9.55 24.36 8.80
CA PRO A 63 9.07 23.75 10.02
C PRO A 63 9.61 22.32 10.19
N ALA A 64 10.18 22.03 11.36
CA ALA A 64 10.78 20.73 11.65
C ALA A 64 9.75 19.59 11.52
N ALA A 65 8.49 19.88 11.84
CA ALA A 65 7.38 18.97 11.59
C ALA A 65 7.25 18.61 10.10
N GLU A 66 7.48 19.52 9.16
CA GLU A 66 7.41 19.21 7.73
C GLU A 66 8.61 18.37 7.28
N ARG A 67 9.82 18.68 7.80
CA ARG A 67 11.04 17.93 7.47
C ARG A 67 11.04 16.49 7.99
N TYR A 68 10.50 16.26 9.19
CA TYR A 68 10.43 14.95 9.83
C TYR A 68 9.07 14.27 9.71
N SER A 69 8.03 14.99 9.27
CA SER A 69 6.81 14.33 8.84
C SER A 69 7.16 13.44 7.66
N ALA A 70 6.61 12.24 7.67
CA ALA A 70 6.66 11.34 6.53
C ALA A 70 6.19 11.99 5.21
N LYS A 71 5.62 13.21 5.20
CA LYS A 71 5.23 13.94 3.99
C LYS A 71 6.39 14.22 3.02
N LEU A 72 7.62 14.44 3.50
CA LEU A 72 8.76 14.71 2.59
C LEU A 72 9.59 13.45 2.26
N ASN A 73 9.55 12.42 3.12
CA ASN A 73 10.14 11.11 2.80
C ASN A 73 9.23 10.24 1.93
N ASN A 74 7.99 10.67 1.70
CA ASN A 74 7.09 10.10 0.73
C ASN A 74 7.38 10.65 -0.68
N ASN A 75 8.55 10.32 -1.23
CA ASN A 75 8.62 10.01 -2.68
C ASN A 75 7.93 8.67 -2.99
N VAL A 76 7.35 8.02 -1.97
CA VAL A 76 6.22 7.12 -2.15
C VAL A 76 5.01 8.00 -2.46
N LEU A 77 4.81 8.31 -3.74
CA LEU A 77 3.53 8.81 -4.23
C LEU A 77 2.40 7.98 -3.59
N PRO A 78 1.40 8.61 -2.96
CA PRO A 78 0.22 7.90 -2.53
C PRO A 78 -0.54 7.47 -3.80
N LEU A 79 -0.28 6.26 -4.26
CA LEU A 79 -1.05 5.65 -5.33
C LEU A 79 -2.43 5.31 -4.79
N HIS A 80 -3.36 6.24 -4.96
CA HIS A 80 -4.77 5.91 -4.95
C HIS A 80 -5.05 4.98 -6.15
N GLY A 81 -5.15 3.68 -5.88
CA GLY A 81 -5.78 2.69 -6.79
C GLY A 81 -4.91 2.12 -7.91
N THR A 82 -3.60 2.33 -7.90
CA THR A 82 -2.69 1.81 -8.92
C THR A 82 -1.82 0.71 -8.31
N SER A 83 -1.70 -0.44 -9.00
CA SER A 83 -0.96 -1.60 -8.49
C SER A 83 0.55 -1.28 -8.37
N LYS A 84 1.25 -1.88 -7.41
CA LYS A 84 2.72 -1.75 -7.27
C LYS A 84 3.43 -2.10 -8.57
N ALA A 85 2.91 -3.07 -9.34
CA ALA A 85 3.41 -3.42 -10.67
C ALA A 85 3.20 -2.30 -11.71
N SER A 86 2.04 -1.65 -11.72
CA SER A 86 1.73 -0.52 -12.60
C SER A 86 2.65 0.67 -12.33
N LEU A 87 3.01 0.90 -11.08
CA LEU A 87 3.97 1.93 -10.69
C LEU A 87 5.36 1.64 -11.26
N VAL A 88 5.84 0.40 -11.12
CA VAL A 88 7.13 -0.03 -11.67
C VAL A 88 7.18 0.21 -13.18
N ILE A 89 6.13 -0.17 -13.92
CA ILE A 89 6.03 0.02 -15.38
C ILE A 89 6.07 1.52 -15.74
N SER A 90 5.36 2.37 -14.97
CA SER A 90 5.34 3.81 -15.20
C SER A 90 6.70 4.49 -14.95
N HIS A 91 7.50 3.95 -14.02
CA HIS A 91 8.83 4.47 -13.74
C HIS A 91 9.84 4.09 -14.82
N PHE A 92 9.77 2.87 -15.35
CA PHE A 92 10.61 2.45 -16.46
C PHE A 92 10.25 3.12 -17.79
N ALA A 93 9.02 3.65 -17.92
CA ALA A 93 8.61 4.46 -19.08
C ALA A 93 9.23 5.87 -19.11
N GLN A 94 9.85 6.33 -18.01
CA GLN A 94 10.57 7.61 -17.97
C GLN A 94 12.02 7.42 -18.43
N ASP A 95 12.49 8.25 -19.35
CA ASP A 95 13.85 8.13 -19.92
C ASP A 95 14.95 8.24 -18.84
N GLY A 96 15.86 7.26 -18.83
CA GLY A 96 17.06 7.27 -17.98
C GLY A 96 16.91 6.64 -16.59
N ALA A 97 15.87 5.85 -16.34
CA ALA A 97 15.62 5.25 -15.03
C ALA A 97 16.61 4.12 -14.64
N ASP A 98 17.20 4.20 -13.45
CA ASP A 98 17.98 3.12 -12.84
C ASP A 98 17.06 2.18 -12.04
N ALA A 99 17.14 0.87 -12.32
CA ALA A 99 16.38 -0.17 -11.64
C ALA A 99 16.58 -0.17 -10.12
N LYS A 100 17.76 0.25 -9.63
CA LYS A 100 18.02 0.35 -8.18
C LYS A 100 17.25 1.48 -7.51
N ASP A 101 17.14 2.62 -8.20
CA ASP A 101 16.44 3.78 -7.67
C ASP A 101 14.93 3.58 -7.71
N ILE A 102 14.42 2.94 -8.78
CA ILE A 102 13.01 2.53 -8.86
C ILE A 102 12.65 1.55 -7.74
N ALA A 103 13.51 0.56 -7.48
CA ALA A 103 13.28 -0.39 -6.38
C ALA A 103 13.11 0.32 -5.04
N LYS A 104 14.01 1.25 -4.71
CA LYS A 104 13.91 2.05 -3.47
C LYS A 104 12.68 2.94 -3.44
N GLN A 105 12.34 3.58 -4.57
CA GLN A 105 11.21 4.49 -4.67
C GLN A 105 9.86 3.77 -4.49
N VAL A 106 9.76 2.54 -5.01
CA VAL A 106 8.56 1.70 -4.92
C VAL A 106 8.51 0.91 -3.59
N GLY A 107 9.59 0.91 -2.81
CA GLY A 107 9.67 0.25 -1.50
C GLY A 107 10.02 -1.24 -1.59
N PHE A 108 10.99 -1.59 -2.43
CA PHE A 108 11.70 -2.87 -2.44
C PHE A 108 13.11 -2.67 -1.88
N GLU A 109 13.67 -3.69 -1.24
CA GLU A 109 15.02 -3.62 -0.68
C GLU A 109 16.07 -3.68 -1.79
N THR A 110 15.82 -4.49 -2.82
CA THR A 110 16.76 -4.74 -3.93
C THR A 110 16.05 -4.83 -5.27
N HIS A 111 16.70 -4.43 -6.36
CA HIS A 111 16.17 -4.58 -7.72
C HIS A 111 15.85 -6.04 -8.10
N THR A 112 16.56 -7.02 -7.51
CA THR A 112 16.29 -8.46 -7.64
C THR A 112 14.92 -8.84 -7.05
N GLU A 113 14.56 -8.23 -5.93
CA GLU A 113 13.27 -8.44 -5.29
C GLU A 113 12.13 -7.85 -6.12
N LEU A 114 12.35 -6.66 -6.71
CA LEU A 114 11.46 -6.05 -7.69
C LEU A 114 11.26 -6.98 -8.91
N ALA A 115 12.34 -7.53 -9.48
CA ALA A 115 12.26 -8.44 -10.61
C ALA A 115 11.49 -9.72 -10.25
N GLY A 116 11.75 -10.30 -9.08
CA GLY A 116 11.01 -11.46 -8.57
C GLY A 116 9.53 -11.16 -8.35
N TYR A 117 9.20 -9.97 -7.83
CA TYR A 117 7.82 -9.52 -7.68
C TYR A 117 7.10 -9.38 -9.02
N MET A 118 7.73 -8.74 -10.01
CA MET A 118 7.17 -8.58 -11.35
C MET A 118 6.95 -9.93 -12.03
N GLY A 119 7.90 -10.86 -11.89
CA GLY A 119 7.77 -12.24 -12.37
C GLY A 119 6.60 -12.99 -11.73
N ARG A 120 6.43 -12.91 -10.40
CA ARG A 120 5.25 -13.49 -9.70
C ARG A 120 3.92 -12.88 -10.18
N LYS A 121 3.93 -11.62 -10.62
CA LYS A 121 2.76 -10.94 -11.19
C LYS A 121 2.57 -11.20 -12.69
N GLY A 122 3.39 -12.05 -13.30
CA GLY A 122 3.29 -12.43 -14.71
C GLY A 122 3.84 -11.38 -15.67
N TYR A 123 4.77 -10.55 -15.22
CA TYR A 123 5.48 -9.59 -16.06
C TYR A 123 6.91 -10.05 -16.32
N GLU A 124 7.36 -9.92 -17.55
CA GLU A 124 8.70 -10.24 -18.01
C GLU A 124 9.40 -8.99 -18.52
N TRP A 125 10.72 -8.93 -18.33
CA TRP A 125 11.52 -7.79 -18.77
C TRP A 125 11.80 -7.89 -20.27
N ASP A 126 11.39 -6.87 -21.03
CA ASP A 126 11.75 -6.73 -22.44
C ASP A 126 12.95 -5.78 -22.59
N SER A 127 14.03 -6.31 -23.15
CA SER A 127 15.26 -5.55 -23.42
C SER A 127 15.09 -4.48 -24.52
N THR A 128 14.10 -4.65 -25.41
CA THR A 128 13.85 -3.74 -26.52
C THR A 128 13.07 -2.51 -26.07
N GLU A 129 12.02 -2.71 -25.28
CA GLU A 129 11.23 -1.62 -24.67
C GLU A 129 11.86 -1.07 -23.38
N ARG A 130 12.87 -1.75 -22.82
CA ARG A 130 13.46 -1.47 -21.49
C ARG A 130 12.38 -1.33 -20.40
N ASN A 131 11.36 -2.16 -20.49
CA ASN A 131 10.22 -2.15 -19.57
C ASN A 131 9.67 -3.57 -19.39
N TYR A 132 8.77 -3.71 -18.43
CA TYR A 132 8.08 -4.96 -18.13
C TYR A 132 6.82 -5.10 -18.99
N VAL A 133 6.74 -6.19 -19.73
CA VAL A 133 5.59 -6.56 -20.56
C VAL A 133 4.88 -7.75 -19.89
N LYS A 134 3.55 -7.81 -19.99
CA LYS A 134 2.79 -8.93 -19.42
C LYS A 134 3.07 -10.19 -20.24
N GLY A 135 3.73 -11.18 -19.64
CA GLY A 135 4.05 -12.43 -20.30
C GLY A 135 2.78 -13.16 -20.72
N SER A 136 2.69 -13.55 -21.98
CA SER A 136 1.62 -14.41 -22.50
C SER A 136 1.86 -15.88 -22.12
N SER A 137 2.15 -16.15 -20.85
CA SER A 137 2.22 -17.52 -20.34
C SER A 137 0.80 -18.07 -20.15
N THR A 138 0.19 -18.40 -21.29
CA THR A 138 -0.26 -19.77 -21.58
C THR A 138 -0.06 -20.70 -20.39
N THR A 139 -1.16 -21.06 -19.73
CA THR A 139 -1.34 -22.35 -19.04
C THR A 139 -0.56 -23.43 -19.80
N PRO A 140 0.13 -24.38 -19.16
CA PRO A 140 0.91 -25.38 -19.87
C PRO A 140 0.02 -26.12 -20.86
N ALA A 141 0.16 -25.74 -22.14
CA ALA A 141 -0.53 -26.33 -23.26
C ALA A 141 0.08 -27.71 -23.46
N VAL A 142 -0.68 -28.72 -23.07
CA VAL A 142 -0.43 -30.11 -23.43
C VAL A 142 -0.33 -30.16 -24.96
N ALA A 143 0.86 -30.50 -25.45
CA ALA A 143 1.10 -30.74 -26.86
C ALA A 143 0.26 -31.93 -27.32
N LEU A 144 -0.79 -31.66 -28.10
CA LEU A 144 -1.53 -32.67 -28.84
C LEU A 144 -1.05 -32.63 -30.29
N GLN A 145 -0.36 -33.69 -30.70
CA GLN A 145 -0.18 -34.01 -32.12
C GLN A 145 -1.50 -34.60 -32.67
N PRO A 146 -1.84 -34.31 -33.94
CA PRO A 146 -3.05 -34.82 -34.57
C PRO A 146 -2.78 -36.17 -35.21
N ASN A 147 -3.55 -37.20 -34.87
CA ASN A 147 -3.84 -38.25 -35.83
C ASN A 147 -5.15 -39.00 -35.55
N GLU A 148 -5.89 -39.20 -36.65
CA GLU A 148 -6.82 -40.30 -36.96
C GLU A 148 -8.26 -40.32 -36.39
N THR A 149 -9.17 -40.06 -37.35
CA THR A 149 -10.29 -40.90 -37.78
C THR A 149 -11.58 -40.88 -36.95
N ILE A 150 -12.59 -40.28 -37.59
CA ILE A 150 -14.02 -40.36 -37.31
C ILE A 150 -14.49 -41.79 -37.54
N GLU A 151 -15.12 -42.41 -36.54
CA GLU A 151 -16.28 -43.29 -36.76
C GLU A 151 -17.02 -43.61 -35.43
N GLN A 152 -18.34 -43.46 -35.51
CA GLN A 152 -19.41 -44.14 -34.75
C GLN A 152 -19.84 -43.61 -33.36
N ALA A 153 -21.15 -43.42 -33.28
CA ALA A 153 -21.93 -42.79 -32.23
C ALA A 153 -22.56 -43.81 -31.26
N GLU A 154 -22.70 -43.36 -30.00
CA GLU A 154 -23.55 -43.85 -28.89
C GLU A 154 -23.21 -45.23 -28.27
N PRO A 155 -22.74 -45.24 -26.98
CA PRO A 155 -23.65 -45.11 -25.84
C PRO A 155 -23.03 -44.36 -24.61
N CYS A 156 -22.41 -43.19 -24.80
CA CYS A 156 -21.70 -42.48 -23.71
C CYS A 156 -22.60 -41.50 -22.91
N VAL A 157 -23.66 -40.98 -23.53
CA VAL A 157 -24.53 -39.96 -22.92
C VAL A 157 -25.27 -40.47 -21.68
N ASP A 158 -25.65 -41.75 -21.63
CA ASP A 158 -26.41 -42.31 -20.50
C ASP A 158 -25.59 -42.45 -19.22
N GLU A 159 -24.29 -42.75 -19.31
CA GLU A 159 -23.41 -42.77 -18.14
C GLU A 159 -23.11 -41.36 -17.62
N ALA A 160 -22.84 -40.42 -18.53
CA ALA A 160 -22.63 -39.03 -18.16
C ALA A 160 -23.86 -38.44 -17.45
N LEU A 161 -25.07 -38.73 -17.95
CA LEU A 161 -26.32 -38.29 -17.34
C LEU A 161 -26.58 -38.97 -15.97
N LYS A 162 -26.26 -40.26 -15.82
CA LYS A 162 -26.36 -40.96 -14.52
C LYS A 162 -25.43 -40.36 -13.46
N ASN A 163 -24.27 -39.84 -13.87
CA ASN A 163 -23.31 -39.20 -12.96
C ASN A 163 -23.69 -37.75 -12.61
N ILE A 164 -24.36 -37.03 -13.52
CA ILE A 164 -24.73 -35.62 -13.33
C ILE A 164 -26.06 -35.45 -12.56
N LEU A 165 -27.02 -36.37 -12.74
CA LEU A 165 -28.32 -36.32 -12.07
C LEU A 165 -28.27 -36.21 -10.53
N PRO A 166 -27.41 -36.96 -9.81
CA PRO A 166 -27.27 -36.82 -8.36
C PRO A 166 -26.74 -35.45 -7.93
N LEU A 167 -25.86 -34.83 -8.74
CA LEU A 167 -25.30 -33.51 -8.47
C LEU A 167 -26.35 -32.41 -8.64
N LEU A 168 -27.16 -32.48 -9.70
CA LEU A 168 -28.28 -31.57 -9.92
C LEU A 168 -29.33 -31.68 -8.80
N LYS A 169 -29.61 -32.90 -8.33
CA LYS A 169 -30.56 -33.14 -7.23
C LYS A 169 -30.07 -32.56 -5.89
N ARG A 170 -28.74 -32.56 -5.65
CA ARG A 170 -28.11 -31.90 -4.48
C ARG A 170 -28.22 -30.38 -4.55
N LEU A 171 -27.99 -29.79 -5.73
CA LEU A 171 -28.12 -28.34 -5.94
C LEU A 171 -29.58 -27.89 -5.77
N GLN A 172 -30.53 -28.65 -6.32
CA GLN A 172 -31.97 -28.37 -6.17
C GLN A 172 -32.44 -28.44 -4.71
N SER A 173 -31.85 -29.31 -3.89
CA SER A 173 -32.12 -29.35 -2.45
C SER A 173 -31.41 -28.26 -1.64
N ALA A 174 -30.37 -27.65 -2.19
CA ALA A 174 -29.60 -26.59 -1.54
C ALA A 174 -30.26 -25.20 -1.69
N GLU A 175 -31.08 -24.99 -2.72
CA GLU A 175 -31.79 -23.71 -2.94
C GLU A 175 -32.99 -23.46 -1.99
N CYS A 176 -33.41 -24.47 -1.22
CA CYS A 176 -34.54 -24.39 -0.29
C CYS A 176 -34.15 -24.62 1.19
N GLN A 177 -33.00 -24.13 1.61
CA GLN A 177 -32.73 -23.90 3.03
C GLN A 177 -32.33 -22.44 3.22
N PRO A 178 -33.13 -21.60 3.93
CA PRO A 178 -32.55 -20.42 4.55
C PRO A 178 -31.48 -20.94 5.51
N ALA A 179 -30.22 -20.74 5.14
CA ALA A 179 -29.09 -21.24 5.91
C ALA A 179 -29.30 -20.83 7.36
N ALA A 180 -29.25 -21.86 8.19
CA ALA A 180 -29.35 -21.84 9.63
C ALA A 180 -28.79 -20.55 10.24
N SER A 181 -29.50 -20.08 11.27
CA SER A 181 -28.94 -19.25 12.32
C SER A 181 -27.79 -19.98 13.01
N GLU A 182 -26.67 -20.11 12.30
CA GLU A 182 -25.38 -20.39 12.88
C GLU A 182 -25.04 -19.13 13.67
N SER A 183 -24.89 -19.28 14.97
CA SER A 183 -24.12 -18.34 15.77
C SER A 183 -22.68 -18.35 15.24
N LYS A 184 -22.44 -17.73 14.08
CA LYS A 184 -21.13 -17.58 13.48
C LYS A 184 -20.35 -16.69 14.43
N SER A 185 -19.54 -17.35 15.27
CA SER A 185 -18.48 -16.68 16.00
C SER A 185 -17.67 -15.90 14.99
N ILE A 186 -17.48 -14.61 15.23
CA ILE A 186 -16.70 -13.75 14.34
C ILE A 186 -15.30 -14.37 14.21
N PRO A 187 -14.82 -14.62 12.97
CA PRO A 187 -13.49 -15.19 12.75
C PRO A 187 -12.43 -14.29 13.40
N ARG A 188 -11.44 -14.89 14.05
CA ARG A 188 -10.31 -14.16 14.63
C ARG A 188 -9.06 -14.46 13.83
N TYR A 189 -8.51 -13.43 13.20
CA TYR A 189 -7.28 -13.55 12.42
C TYR A 189 -6.09 -13.08 13.25
N GLN A 190 -5.03 -13.88 13.29
CA GLN A 190 -3.76 -13.46 13.90
C GLN A 190 -2.91 -12.82 12.81
N VAL A 191 -3.04 -11.50 12.67
CA VAL A 191 -2.28 -10.70 11.71
C VAL A 191 -0.87 -10.49 12.27
N GLN A 192 0.14 -11.18 11.75
CA GLN A 192 1.54 -10.99 12.14
C GLN A 192 2.10 -9.65 11.61
N GLY A 193 3.00 -9.00 12.36
CA GLY A 193 3.71 -7.79 11.91
C GLY A 193 3.61 -6.59 12.86
N MET A 194 4.13 -5.44 12.41
CA MET A 194 4.14 -4.19 13.17
C MET A 194 2.79 -3.46 13.07
N TYR A 195 2.26 -3.06 14.21
CA TYR A 195 1.00 -2.31 14.27
C TYR A 195 1.23 -0.81 14.06
N GLY A 196 0.59 -0.26 13.01
CA GLY A 196 0.52 1.18 12.75
C GLY A 196 -0.85 1.75 13.09
N SER A 197 -0.92 3.03 13.46
CA SER A 197 -2.20 3.74 13.66
C SER A 197 -2.68 4.38 12.36
N LYS A 198 -3.96 4.23 12.03
CA LYS A 198 -4.60 4.90 10.90
C LYS A 198 -5.86 5.61 11.37
N ALA A 199 -5.97 6.91 11.06
CA ALA A 199 -7.17 7.69 11.30
C ALA A 199 -8.03 7.74 10.02
N MET A 200 -9.31 7.38 10.15
CA MET A 200 -10.26 7.41 9.04
C MET A 200 -11.49 8.22 9.45
N ARG A 201 -11.95 9.12 8.59
CA ARG A 201 -13.25 9.76 8.76
C ARG A 201 -14.35 8.75 8.46
N MET A 202 -15.31 8.63 9.37
CA MET A 202 -16.51 7.80 9.20
C MET A 202 -17.75 8.60 9.53
N ALA A 203 -18.89 8.17 8.97
CA ALA A 203 -20.18 8.74 9.33
C ALA A 203 -20.52 8.41 10.80
N ASN A 204 -21.09 9.37 11.53
CA ASN A 204 -21.42 9.20 12.95
C ASN A 204 -22.30 7.98 13.22
N VAL A 205 -23.23 7.67 12.30
CA VAL A 205 -24.12 6.51 12.40
C VAL A 205 -23.32 5.20 12.39
N LEU A 206 -22.27 5.11 11.57
CA LEU A 206 -21.43 3.92 11.47
C LEU A 206 -20.52 3.75 12.70
N ASP A 207 -19.98 4.87 13.22
CA ASP A 207 -19.22 4.88 14.48
C ASP A 207 -20.07 4.35 15.64
N GLU A 208 -21.32 4.83 15.76
CA GLU A 208 -22.23 4.37 16.80
C GLU A 208 -22.55 2.87 16.68
N LEU A 209 -22.79 2.38 15.46
CA LEU A 209 -23.01 0.95 15.20
C LEU A 209 -21.79 0.11 15.57
N ALA A 210 -20.58 0.55 15.19
CA ALA A 210 -19.33 -0.14 15.54
C ALA A 210 -19.13 -0.20 17.06
N ARG A 211 -19.42 0.88 17.79
CA ARG A 211 -19.34 0.91 19.26
C ARG A 211 -20.34 -0.04 19.90
N ARG A 212 -21.61 0.00 19.49
CA ARG A 212 -22.67 -0.87 20.03
C ARG A 212 -22.34 -2.34 19.79
N PHE A 213 -21.93 -2.68 18.57
CA PHE A 213 -21.58 -4.05 18.22
C PHE A 213 -20.35 -4.55 18.99
N SER A 214 -19.35 -3.69 19.19
CA SER A 214 -18.16 -3.99 20.02
C SER A 214 -18.53 -4.33 21.46
N MET A 215 -19.46 -3.57 22.07
CA MET A 215 -19.95 -3.82 23.43
C MET A 215 -20.79 -5.10 23.51
N GLU A 216 -21.70 -5.31 22.55
CA GLU A 216 -22.61 -6.46 22.54
C GLU A 216 -21.87 -7.79 22.38
N ARG A 217 -20.84 -7.81 21.52
CA ARG A 217 -20.07 -9.02 21.22
C ARG A 217 -18.79 -9.15 22.03
N ASN A 218 -18.47 -8.18 22.89
CA ASN A 218 -17.22 -8.12 23.67
C ASN A 218 -15.97 -8.32 22.78
N ILE A 219 -15.93 -7.62 21.65
CA ILE A 219 -14.86 -7.69 20.65
C ILE A 219 -14.28 -6.29 20.47
N SER A 220 -12.97 -6.18 20.31
CA SER A 220 -12.33 -4.88 20.08
C SER A 220 -12.73 -4.29 18.72
N GLN A 221 -12.91 -2.97 18.64
CA GLN A 221 -13.18 -2.33 17.34
C GLN A 221 -12.07 -2.60 16.32
N ARG A 222 -10.81 -2.68 16.79
CA ARG A 222 -9.67 -3.06 15.97
C ARG A 222 -9.90 -4.42 15.28
N GLU A 223 -10.21 -5.45 16.05
CA GLU A 223 -10.47 -6.81 15.56
C GLU A 223 -11.68 -6.83 14.60
N MET A 224 -12.73 -6.08 14.90
CA MET A 224 -13.88 -5.93 14.01
C MET A 224 -13.49 -5.35 12.65
N PHE A 225 -12.68 -4.28 12.64
CA PHE A 225 -12.21 -3.67 11.40
C PHE A 225 -11.22 -4.55 10.65
N GLU A 226 -10.34 -5.28 11.35
CA GLU A 226 -9.42 -6.24 10.73
C GLU A 226 -10.19 -7.33 9.99
N VAL A 227 -11.20 -7.95 10.64
CA VAL A 227 -12.06 -8.96 10.01
C VAL A 227 -12.79 -8.39 8.80
N ALA A 228 -13.40 -7.21 8.95
CA ALA A 228 -14.14 -6.57 7.85
C ALA A 228 -13.23 -6.25 6.65
N LEU A 229 -12.00 -5.81 6.89
CA LEU A 229 -11.04 -5.52 5.83
C LEU A 229 -10.51 -6.79 5.16
N ILE A 230 -10.24 -7.84 5.93
CA ILE A 230 -9.83 -9.15 5.40
C ILE A 230 -10.93 -9.71 4.49
N GLU A 231 -12.18 -9.72 4.94
CA GLU A 231 -13.30 -10.16 4.11
C GLU A 231 -13.49 -9.28 2.87
N PHE A 232 -13.29 -7.97 3.01
CA PHE A 232 -13.38 -7.04 1.90
C PHE A 232 -12.31 -7.35 0.83
N PHE A 233 -11.06 -7.57 1.22
CA PHE A 233 -9.99 -7.94 0.29
C PHE A 233 -10.20 -9.32 -0.33
N GLN A 234 -10.70 -10.30 0.43
CA GLN A 234 -11.06 -11.60 -0.16
C GLN A 234 -12.15 -11.48 -1.24
N LYS A 235 -13.11 -10.57 -1.06
CA LYS A 235 -14.25 -10.39 -1.97
C LYS A 235 -13.93 -9.53 -3.20
N TYR A 236 -13.10 -8.50 -3.06
CA TYR A 236 -12.94 -7.45 -4.08
C TYR A 236 -11.55 -7.40 -4.73
N GLY A 237 -10.72 -8.43 -4.53
CA GLY A 237 -9.35 -8.52 -5.05
C GLY A 237 -8.34 -8.45 -3.91
N TYR A 238 -7.23 -9.19 -4.06
CA TYR A 238 -6.24 -9.54 -3.01
C TYR A 238 -6.49 -10.83 -2.22
N ARG A 239 -7.24 -11.79 -2.79
CA ARG A 239 -7.48 -13.08 -2.13
C ARG A 239 -6.18 -13.85 -1.88
N ASP A 240 -5.33 -13.97 -2.90
CA ASP A 240 -4.08 -14.75 -2.80
C ASP A 240 -3.13 -14.14 -1.78
N GLU A 241 -3.00 -12.81 -1.74
CA GLU A 241 -2.17 -12.09 -0.76
C GLU A 241 -2.68 -12.23 0.68
N VAL A 242 -4.01 -12.22 0.86
CA VAL A 242 -4.62 -12.43 2.18
C VAL A 242 -4.42 -13.89 2.63
N GLU A 243 -4.54 -14.86 1.73
CA GLU A 243 -4.30 -16.27 2.04
C GLU A 243 -2.82 -16.53 2.39
N GLU A 244 -1.87 -15.94 1.66
CA GLU A 244 -0.42 -16.01 1.95
C GLU A 244 -0.12 -15.48 3.35
N PHE A 245 -0.61 -14.28 3.67
CA PHE A 245 -0.39 -13.63 4.97
C PHE A 245 -1.07 -14.34 6.15
N LEU A 246 -2.16 -15.07 5.92
CA LEU A 246 -2.86 -15.82 6.97
C LEU A 246 -2.28 -17.24 7.20
N MET A 247 -1.42 -17.74 6.30
CA MET A 247 -0.81 -19.06 6.40
C MET A 247 0.60 -19.05 7.02
N GLU A 248 1.24 -17.89 7.17
CA GLU A 248 2.50 -17.70 7.92
C GLU A 248 2.30 -17.51 9.42
#